data_AF-A0AAW8HDJ3-F1
#
_entry.id   AF-A0AAW8HDJ3-F1
#
_cell.length_a   1.000
_cell.length_b   1.000
_cell.length_c   1.000
_cell.angle_alpha   90.00
_cell.angle_beta   90.00
_cell.angle_gamma   90.00
#
_symmetry.space_group_name_H-M   'P 1'
#
loop_
_entity.id
_entity.type
_entity.pdbx_description
1 polymer ?
#
loop_
_entity_poly.entity_id
_entity_poly.type
_entity_poly.pdbx_seq_one_letter_code
_entity_poly.pdbx_strand_id
1 'polypeptide(L)' 'MPSRDYPDKRTARGLAKDADLKMLSARVETDLMEYVRITAYETRKSKQEIVAEALALHRKNRRAEASSEQA' A
#
# COMPACT_ATOMS: atom_id res chain seq x y z
N MET A 1 6.29 -34.51 -24.17
CA MET A 1 6.42 -33.06 -23.94
C MET A 1 5.54 -32.69 -22.76
N PRO A 2 6.07 -32.15 -21.64
CA PRO A 2 5.22 -31.74 -20.53
C PRO A 2 4.34 -30.56 -20.97
N SER A 3 3.03 -30.68 -20.75
CA SER A 3 2.05 -29.62 -21.00
C SER A 3 2.41 -28.41 -20.14
N ARG A 4 2.70 -27.27 -20.79
CA ARG A 4 2.79 -25.99 -20.08
C ARG A 4 1.39 -25.69 -19.55
N ASP A 5 1.21 -25.79 -18.23
CA ASP A 5 0.04 -25.27 -17.54
C ASP A 5 0.03 -23.75 -17.71
N TYR A 6 -0.52 -23.30 -18.83
CA TYR A 6 -0.89 -21.90 -18.99
C TYR A 6 -2.17 -21.68 -18.20
N PRO A 7 -2.24 -20.65 -17.35
CA PRO A 7 -3.47 -20.32 -16.65
C PRO A 7 -4.55 -19.97 -17.68
N ASP A 8 -5.55 -20.84 -17.78
CA ASP A 8 -6.68 -20.76 -18.71
C ASP A 8 -7.51 -19.47 -18.49
N LYS A 9 -7.45 -18.93 -17.26
CA LYS A 9 -8.10 -17.68 -16.88
C LYS A 9 -7.14 -16.52 -17.07
N ARG A 10 -7.15 -15.92 -18.26
CA ARG A 10 -6.58 -14.58 -18.47
C ARG A 10 -7.50 -13.56 -17.80
N THR A 11 -7.07 -12.96 -16.68
CA THR A 11 -7.76 -11.80 -16.11
C THR A 11 -7.72 -10.66 -17.12
N ALA A 12 -8.87 -10.05 -17.40
CA ALA A 12 -8.95 -8.93 -18.34
C ALA A 12 -8.07 -7.78 -17.84
N ARG A 13 -7.28 -7.20 -18.76
CA ARG A 13 -6.40 -6.06 -18.48
C ARG A 13 -7.28 -4.89 -18.03
N GLY A 14 -7.17 -4.47 -16.76
CA GLY A 14 -8.02 -3.43 -16.16
C GLY A 14 -8.94 -3.88 -15.01
N LEU A 15 -9.00 -5.18 -14.70
CA LEU A 15 -9.72 -5.70 -13.50
C LEU A 15 -8.83 -5.81 -12.25
N ALA A 16 -7.59 -5.32 -12.30
CA ALA A 16 -6.75 -5.24 -11.12
C ALA A 16 -7.35 -4.18 -10.17
N LYS A 17 -7.40 -4.47 -8.87
CA LYS A 17 -7.91 -3.55 -7.82
C LYS A 17 -7.29 -2.14 -7.88
N ASP A 18 -6.16 -2.01 -8.58
CA ASP A 18 -5.33 -0.83 -8.68
C ASP A 18 -5.44 -0.10 -10.03
N ALA A 19 -6.40 -0.46 -10.89
CA ALA A 19 -6.51 0.09 -12.25
C ALA A 19 -6.66 1.62 -12.28
N ASP A 20 -7.30 2.21 -11.27
CA ASP A 20 -7.50 3.66 -11.14
C ASP A 20 -6.48 4.33 -10.19
N LEU A 21 -5.52 3.57 -9.65
CA LEU A 21 -4.55 4.12 -8.71
C LEU A 21 -3.45 4.89 -9.44
N LYS A 22 -3.17 6.10 -8.94
CA LYS A 22 -2.02 6.89 -9.38
C LYS A 22 -0.79 6.52 -8.57
N MET A 23 0.23 5.99 -9.25
CA MET A 23 1.52 5.72 -8.64
C MET A 23 2.27 7.02 -8.37
N LEU A 24 2.68 7.21 -7.11
CA LEU A 24 3.50 8.34 -6.68
C LEU A 24 4.83 7.82 -6.15
N SER A 25 5.92 8.48 -6.53
CA SER A 25 7.24 8.27 -5.93
C SER A 25 7.52 9.38 -4.93
N ALA A 26 8.09 9.01 -3.79
CA ALA A 26 8.53 9.94 -2.75
C ALA A 26 9.93 9.55 -2.31
N ARG A 27 10.75 10.56 -1.99
CA ARG A 27 12.01 10.33 -1.28
C ARG A 27 11.71 10.23 0.21
N VAL A 28 12.26 9.20 0.84
CA VAL A 28 12.03 8.89 2.25
C VAL A 28 13.41 8.66 2.87
N GLU A 29 13.58 9.01 4.15
CA GLU A 29 14.78 8.71 4.90
C GLU A 29 15.08 7.21 4.90
N THR A 30 16.38 6.86 4.90
CA THR A 30 16.84 5.47 4.80
C THR A 30 16.32 4.62 5.94
N ASP A 31 16.38 5.13 7.17
CA ASP A 31 15.99 4.41 8.39
C ASP A 31 14.49 4.09 8.38
N LEU A 32 13.67 5.04 7.94
CA LEU A 32 12.23 4.83 7.78
C LEU A 32 11.93 3.80 6.68
N MET A 33 12.69 3.80 5.59
CA MET A 33 12.55 2.78 4.55
C MET A 33 12.96 1.38 5.03
N GLU A 34 13.98 1.29 5.90
CA GLU A 34 14.39 0.03 6.52
C GLU A 34 13.31 -0.50 7.46
N TYR A 35 12.75 0.36 8.32
CA TYR A 35 11.61 0.02 9.16
C TYR A 35 10.45 -0.56 8.33
N VAL A 36 10.05 0.12 7.25
CA VAL A 36 8.98 -0.35 6.37
C VAL A 36 9.31 -1.71 5.73
N ARG A 37 10.58 -1.99 5.40
CA ARG A 37 11.01 -3.29 4.88
C ARG A 37 10.87 -4.40 5.92
N ILE A 38 11.29 -4.15 7.15
CA ILE A 38 11.18 -5.11 8.26
C ILE A 38 9.70 -5.40 8.53
N THR A 39 8.88 -4.35 8.65
CA THR A 39 7.43 -4.51 8.87
C THR A 39 6.77 -5.29 7.72
N ALA A 40 7.14 -5.03 6.47
CA ALA A 40 6.63 -5.80 5.32
C ALA A 40 6.98 -7.28 5.42
N TYR A 41 8.22 -7.59 5.83
CA TYR A 41 8.65 -8.97 6.01
C TYR A 41 7.86 -9.69 7.11
N GLU A 42 7.68 -9.04 8.26
CA GLU A 42 6.98 -9.59 9.42
C GLU A 42 5.48 -9.76 9.20
N THR A 43 4.83 -8.73 8.63
CA THR A 43 3.37 -8.69 8.46
C THR A 43 2.87 -9.36 7.18
N ARG A 44 3.80 -9.75 6.28
CA ARG A 44 3.50 -10.26 4.93
C ARG A 44 2.64 -9.30 4.09
N LYS A 45 2.65 -8.02 4.42
CA LYS A 45 2.03 -6.95 3.63
C LYS A 45 3.03 -6.35 2.66
N SER A 46 2.53 -5.81 1.55
CA SER A 46 3.34 -4.99 0.67
C SER A 46 3.73 -3.68 1.34
N LYS A 47 4.89 -3.13 0.94
CA LYS A 47 5.35 -1.81 1.40
C LYS A 47 4.33 -0.70 1.10
N GLN A 48 3.58 -0.84 -0.01
CA GLN A 48 2.55 0.11 -0.41
C GLN A 48 1.33 0.04 0.52
N GLU A 49 0.88 -1.15 0.89
CA GLU A 49 -0.22 -1.32 1.85
C GLU A 49 0.12 -0.70 3.21
N ILE A 50 1.34 -0.94 3.70
CA ILE A 50 1.80 -0.36 4.98
C ILE A 50 1.77 1.17 4.93
N VAL A 51 2.29 1.77 3.86
CA VAL A 51 2.30 3.23 3.69
C VAL A 51 0.88 3.77 3.54
N ALA A 52 0.00 3.09 2.80
CA ALA A 52 -1.39 3.48 2.62
C ALA A 52 -2.16 3.45 3.96
N GLU A 53 -1.98 2.40 4.76
CA GLU A 53 -2.57 2.27 6.10
C GLU A 53 -2.09 3.41 7.03
N ALA A 54 -0.78 3.66 7.05
CA ALA A 54 -0.19 4.74 7.84
C ALA A 54 -0.73 6.12 7.43
N LEU A 55 -0.87 6.39 6.13
CA LEU A 55 -1.44 7.63 5.62
C LEU A 55 -2.93 7.78 5.97
N ALA A 56 -3.70 6.70 5.90
CA ALA A 56 -5.10 6.70 6.32
C ALA A 56 -5.25 7.01 7.81
N LEU A 57 -4.40 6.41 8.64
CA LEU A 57 -4.36 6.65 10.09
C LEU A 57 -3.95 8.10 10.40
N HIS A 58 -2.92 8.62 9.74
CA HIS A 58 -2.50 10.02 9.89
C HIS A 58 -3.63 11.00 9.52
N ARG A 59 -4.35 10.76 8.43
CA ARG A 59 -5.52 11.58 8.04
C ARG A 59 -6.63 11.54 9.09
N LYS A 60 -6.90 10.37 9.67
CA LYS A 60 -7.91 10.20 10.72
C LYS A 60 -7.54 11.00 11.97
N ASN A 61 -6.29 10.88 12.42
CA ASN A 61 -5.81 11.59 13.62
C ASN A 61 -5.84 13.10 13.43
N ARG A 62 -5.36 13.59 12.28
CA ARG A 62 -5.39 15.03 11.97
C ARG A 62 -6.80 15.63 11.95
N ARG A 63 -7.80 14.86 11.50
CA ARG A 63 -9.21 15.28 11.56
C ARG A 63 -9.74 15.32 12.99
N ALA A 64 -9.35 14.36 13.82
CA ALA A 64 -9.73 14.32 15.23
C ALA A 64 -9.14 15.51 16.00
N GLU A 65 -7.85 15.81 15.79
CA GLU A 65 -7.16 16.97 16.37
C GLU A 65 -7.85 18.29 15.99
N ALA A 66 -8.18 18.47 14.71
CA ALA A 66 -8.89 19.65 14.23
C ALA A 66 -10.30 19.80 14.84
N SER A 67 -10.98 18.70 15.16
CA SER A 67 -12.29 18.75 15.83
C SER A 67 -12.21 19.02 17.33
N SER A 68 -11.09 18.67 17.98
CA SER A 68 -10.88 18.96 19.40
C SER A 68 -10.42 20.40 19.66
N GLU A 69 -9.80 21.08 18.70
CA GLU A 69 -9.42 22.50 18.81
C GLU A 69 -10.59 23.46 18.62
N GLN A 70 -11.74 22.97 18.11
CA GLN A 70 -12.94 23.77 17.82
C GLN A 70 -14.06 23.63 18.88
N ALA A 71 -13.85 22.81 19.91
CA ALA A 71 -14.81 22.55 20.99
C ALA A 71 -14.34 23.19 22.31
#